data_AF-A0AA39J186-F1
#
_entry.id   AF-A0AA39J186-F1
#
_cell.length_a   1.000
_cell.length_b   1.000
_cell.length_c   1.000
_cell.angle_alpha   90.00
_cell.angle_beta   90.00
_cell.angle_gamma   90.00
#
_symmetry.space_group_name_H-M   'P 1'
#
loop_
_entity.id
_entity.type
_entity.pdbx_description
1 polymer ?
#
loop_
_entity_poly.entity_id
_entity_poly.type
_entity_poly.pdbx_seq_one_letter_code
_entity_poly.pdbx_strand_id
1 'polypeptide(L)'
;MYPGKPFLCLSSPVDVYSLKSMYCLAVKVNDHRLIAIMLGRLKMSTEEALQSYNKISSTVFSAENRKPFYRDGKFKSTTLKKEIQNVVRQARYSNDQKLLDPDAGQNSKGNVFVCSMTRINLHSPQCFRTCQGLPNQGPDCKIWEAACATAAAPTFFKAIKIAGPGGFSPDYVDAGLGFNNPTKEVRDEALDLIGTLACSSASEQAILVLHLTTDCESVADELAKEYGSDNTYFRFNVLHGAEGVSLDEWKKMSKVMAHMSSYLRGPEVSREIDRVVTYLCSSLPQTK
;
A
#
# COMPACT_ATOMS: atom_id res chain seq x y z
N MET A 1 25.05 21.74 38.40
CA MET A 1 25.80 21.45 37.15
C MET A 1 25.30 20.10 36.65
N TYR A 2 24.25 20.12 35.82
CA TYR A 2 23.70 18.94 35.14
C TYR A 2 24.08 19.07 33.67
N PRO A 3 24.70 18.05 33.03
CA PRO A 3 25.05 18.14 31.63
C PRO A 3 23.77 18.08 30.79
N GLY A 4 23.57 19.10 29.95
CA GLY A 4 22.45 19.21 29.04
C GLY A 4 22.43 18.05 28.05
N LYS A 5 21.31 17.33 28.00
CA LYS A 5 21.01 16.41 26.90
C LYS A 5 20.59 17.24 25.67
N PRO A 6 21.09 16.92 24.46
CA PRO A 6 20.66 17.60 23.26
C PRO A 6 19.19 17.27 22.99
N PHE A 7 18.36 18.30 22.91
CA PHE A 7 17.04 18.21 22.30
C PHE A 7 17.23 17.83 20.82
N LEU A 8 16.95 16.59 20.45
CA LEU A 8 16.73 16.24 19.04
C LEU A 8 15.41 16.88 18.61
N CYS A 9 15.51 18.08 18.08
CA CYS A 9 14.44 18.72 17.35
C CYS A 9 14.27 17.92 16.03
N LEU A 10 13.33 16.99 16.00
CA LEU A 10 12.94 16.26 14.78
C LEU A 10 12.14 17.21 13.89
N SER A 11 12.85 18.15 13.25
CA SER A 11 12.29 19.21 12.41
C SER A 11 11.99 18.76 10.97
N SER A 12 12.01 17.46 10.67
CA SER A 12 11.61 16.96 9.36
C SER A 12 10.76 15.67 9.47
N PRO A 13 9.66 15.53 8.71
CA PRO A 13 8.87 14.30 8.63
C PRO A 13 9.63 13.10 8.04
N VAL A 14 10.93 13.19 7.80
CA VAL A 14 11.67 12.28 6.90
C VAL A 14 12.23 11.05 7.65
N ASP A 15 12.36 11.10 8.98
CA ASP A 15 13.13 10.08 9.72
C ASP A 15 12.31 8.86 10.19
N VAL A 16 10.99 8.88 10.04
CA VAL A 16 10.12 7.74 10.43
C VAL A 16 10.12 6.62 9.37
N TYR A 17 10.62 6.90 8.16
CA TYR A 17 10.33 6.10 6.97
C TYR A 17 11.48 5.21 6.47
N SER A 18 12.59 5.13 7.20
CA SER A 18 13.70 4.22 6.89
C SER A 18 13.59 2.89 7.66
N LEU A 19 12.52 2.14 7.41
CA LEU A 19 12.28 0.86 8.08
C LEU A 19 12.86 -0.29 7.25
N LYS A 20 14.11 -0.63 7.57
CA LYS A 20 14.95 -1.65 6.90
C LYS A 20 14.69 -3.09 7.36
N SER A 21 13.48 -3.43 7.77
CA SER A 21 13.08 -4.82 8.05
C SER A 21 11.71 -5.12 7.45
N MET A 22 11.40 -6.40 7.35
CA MET A 22 10.27 -6.97 6.64
C MET A 22 8.93 -6.50 7.22
N TYR A 23 8.40 -5.39 6.72
CA TYR A 23 7.10 -4.85 7.15
C TYR A 23 6.18 -4.71 5.95
N CYS A 24 5.05 -5.41 6.01
CA CYS A 24 3.98 -5.24 5.04
C CYS A 24 3.30 -3.88 5.30
N LEU A 25 3.58 -2.92 4.43
CA LEU A 25 2.97 -1.59 4.49
C LEU A 25 1.55 -1.65 3.91
N ALA A 26 0.54 -1.70 4.78
CA ALA A 26 -0.85 -1.52 4.40
C ALA A 26 -1.27 -0.08 4.70
N VAL A 27 -1.56 0.71 3.66
CA VAL A 27 -2.11 2.07 3.82
C VAL A 27 -3.41 2.14 3.01
N LYS A 28 -4.48 2.85 3.43
CA LYS A 28 -5.71 3.05 2.60
C LYS A 28 -5.93 4.46 2.01
N VAL A 29 -5.89 4.48 0.67
CA VAL A 29 -6.65 5.17 -0.40
C VAL A 29 -6.30 4.30 -1.63
N ASN A 30 -7.08 4.27 -2.71
CA ASN A 30 -6.75 3.50 -3.94
C ASN A 30 -5.30 3.75 -4.46
N ASP A 31 -4.72 4.85 -4.01
CA ASP A 31 -3.37 5.35 -4.17
C ASP A 31 -2.26 4.50 -3.52
N HIS A 32 -2.56 3.83 -2.41
CA HIS A 32 -1.53 3.21 -1.58
C HIS A 32 -1.08 1.85 -2.05
N ARG A 33 -1.91 1.11 -2.78
CA ARG A 33 -1.48 -0.13 -3.45
C ARG A 33 -0.46 0.18 -4.54
N LEU A 34 -0.64 1.30 -5.23
CA LEU A 34 0.33 1.81 -6.19
C LEU A 34 1.63 2.26 -5.49
N ILE A 35 1.53 2.97 -4.35
CA ILE A 35 2.70 3.35 -3.55
C ILE A 35 3.43 2.12 -2.98
N ALA A 36 2.71 1.09 -2.53
CA ALA A 36 3.31 -0.16 -2.07
C ALA A 36 4.14 -0.83 -3.18
N ILE A 37 3.63 -0.86 -4.41
CA ILE A 37 4.40 -1.34 -5.58
C ILE A 37 5.62 -0.44 -5.83
N MET A 38 5.49 0.89 -5.75
CA MET A 38 6.61 1.83 -5.94
C MET A 38 7.74 1.60 -4.91
N LEU A 39 7.39 1.53 -3.63
CA LEU A 39 8.37 1.38 -2.56
C LEU A 39 8.96 -0.04 -2.52
N GLY A 40 8.10 -1.06 -2.56
CA GLY A 40 8.52 -2.44 -2.32
C GLY A 40 9.02 -3.14 -3.59
N ARG A 41 8.32 -3.02 -4.72
CA ARG A 41 8.69 -3.73 -5.97
C ARG A 41 9.66 -2.93 -6.84
N LEU A 42 9.43 -1.62 -6.96
CA LEU A 42 10.26 -0.73 -7.76
C LEU A 42 11.43 -0.12 -6.98
N LYS A 43 11.51 -0.39 -5.66
CA LYS A 43 12.59 0.06 -4.76
C LYS A 43 12.81 1.57 -4.79
N MET A 44 11.75 2.34 -5.02
CA MET A 44 11.79 3.81 -5.02
C MET A 44 11.91 4.36 -3.61
N SER A 45 12.51 5.53 -3.46
CA SER A 45 12.45 6.28 -2.20
C SER A 45 11.03 6.79 -1.93
N THR A 46 10.76 7.21 -0.70
CA THR A 46 9.50 7.85 -0.31
C THR A 46 9.21 9.11 -1.11
N GLU A 47 10.23 9.92 -1.37
CA GLU A 47 10.14 11.15 -2.15
C GLU A 47 9.83 10.84 -3.61
N GLU A 48 10.53 9.86 -4.19
CA GLU A 48 10.32 9.44 -5.57
C GLU A 48 8.91 8.86 -5.77
N ALA A 49 8.45 8.03 -4.83
CA ALA A 49 7.11 7.45 -4.85
C ALA A 49 6.04 8.54 -4.73
N LEU A 50 6.19 9.48 -3.80
CA LEU A 50 5.24 10.59 -3.61
C LEU A 50 5.18 11.50 -4.84
N GLN A 51 6.33 11.85 -5.42
CA GLN A 51 6.39 12.67 -6.65
C GLN A 51 5.71 11.96 -7.82
N SER A 52 5.99 10.65 -7.98
CA SER A 52 5.39 9.83 -9.03
C SER A 52 3.89 9.70 -8.87
N TYR A 53 3.44 9.47 -7.64
CA TYR A 53 2.03 9.42 -7.29
C TYR A 53 1.32 10.74 -7.60
N ASN A 54 1.86 11.88 -7.15
CA ASN A 54 1.27 13.20 -7.43
C ASN A 54 1.13 13.46 -8.93
N LYS A 55 2.15 13.10 -9.72
CA LYS A 55 2.12 13.20 -11.19
C LYS A 55 1.06 12.30 -11.82
N ILE A 56 0.94 11.05 -11.37
CA ILE A 56 -0.10 10.13 -11.82
C ILE A 56 -1.47 10.73 -11.54
N SER A 57 -1.74 11.13 -10.29
CA SER A 57 -3.04 11.64 -9.88
C SER A 57 -3.43 12.92 -10.61
N SER A 58 -2.51 13.87 -10.79
CA SER A 58 -2.80 15.11 -11.51
C SER A 58 -3.14 14.86 -12.98
N THR A 59 -2.50 13.87 -13.61
CA THR A 59 -2.68 13.55 -15.03
C THR A 59 -3.92 12.67 -15.26
N VAL A 60 -4.12 11.69 -14.39
CA VAL A 60 -5.19 10.70 -14.51
C VAL A 60 -6.55 11.30 -14.17
N PHE A 61 -6.63 12.17 -13.17
CA PHE A 61 -7.88 12.82 -12.75
C PHE A 61 -8.03 14.23 -13.36
N SER A 62 -7.30 14.52 -14.44
CA SER A 62 -7.41 15.79 -15.16
C SER A 62 -8.71 15.88 -15.98
N ALA A 63 -9.11 17.10 -16.34
CA ALA A 63 -10.29 17.31 -17.18
C ALA A 63 -10.12 16.71 -18.58
N GLU A 64 -8.91 16.77 -19.12
CA GLU A 64 -8.52 16.24 -20.45
C GLU A 64 -8.58 14.71 -20.49
N ASN A 65 -8.44 14.06 -19.33
CA ASN A 65 -8.54 12.62 -19.20
C ASN A 65 -9.97 12.12 -18.94
N ARG A 66 -10.92 13.04 -18.68
CA ARG A 66 -12.32 12.69 -18.45
C ARG A 66 -12.97 12.23 -19.76
N LYS A 67 -13.81 11.20 -19.66
CA LYS A 67 -14.60 10.68 -20.77
C LYS A 67 -16.03 11.24 -20.71
N PRO A 68 -16.74 11.33 -21.85
CA PRO A 68 -18.17 11.60 -21.86
C PRO A 68 -18.95 10.57 -21.03
N PHE A 69 -20.05 10.99 -20.39
CA PHE A 69 -20.79 10.17 -19.41
C PHE A 69 -21.34 8.84 -19.95
N TYR A 70 -21.56 8.75 -21.27
CA TYR A 70 -22.11 7.55 -21.91
C TYR A 70 -21.05 6.47 -22.19
N ARG A 71 -19.76 6.74 -21.94
CA ARG A 71 -18.69 5.76 -22.08
C ARG A 71 -18.38 5.11 -20.73
N ASP A 72 -18.10 3.82 -20.76
CA ASP A 72 -17.71 3.06 -19.57
C ASP A 72 -16.47 3.67 -18.88
N GLY A 73 -16.58 3.92 -17.58
CA GLY A 73 -15.63 4.62 -16.71
C GLY A 73 -15.62 6.15 -16.88
N LYS A 74 -15.33 6.89 -15.82
CA LYS A 74 -15.20 8.36 -15.81
C LYS A 74 -13.92 8.88 -16.48
N PHE A 75 -12.82 8.14 -16.41
CA PHE A 75 -11.47 8.55 -16.88
C PHE A 75 -10.85 7.52 -17.84
N LYS A 76 -9.98 7.95 -18.77
CA LYS A 76 -9.34 7.01 -19.72
C LYS A 76 -8.32 6.12 -19.01
N SER A 77 -8.59 4.81 -18.97
CA SER A 77 -7.66 3.82 -18.41
C SER A 77 -6.34 3.73 -19.20
N THR A 78 -6.33 4.16 -20.46
CA THR A 78 -5.11 4.25 -21.28
C THR A 78 -4.10 5.25 -20.71
N THR A 79 -4.57 6.35 -20.14
CA THR A 79 -3.72 7.36 -19.49
C THR A 79 -3.16 6.82 -18.18
N LEU A 80 -3.99 6.16 -17.35
CA LEU A 80 -3.54 5.47 -16.14
C LEU A 80 -2.44 4.44 -16.46
N LYS A 81 -2.69 3.58 -17.45
CA LYS A 81 -1.71 2.61 -17.96
C LYS A 81 -0.40 3.29 -18.37
N LYS A 82 -0.49 4.35 -19.16
CA LYS A 82 0.69 5.08 -19.66
C LYS A 82 1.52 5.67 -18.52
N GLU A 83 0.89 6.33 -17.55
CA GLU A 83 1.61 6.94 -16.44
C GLU A 83 2.24 5.90 -15.50
N ILE A 84 1.57 4.79 -15.23
CA ILE A 84 2.16 3.67 -14.47
C ILE A 84 3.36 3.08 -15.22
N GLN A 85 3.25 2.87 -16.53
CA GLN A 85 4.38 2.42 -17.37
C GLN A 85 5.54 3.43 -17.39
N ASN A 86 5.26 4.74 -17.27
CA ASN A 86 6.31 5.74 -17.14
C ASN A 86 7.05 5.61 -15.80
N VAL A 87 6.35 5.33 -14.71
CA VAL A 87 6.97 5.09 -13.39
C VAL A 87 7.84 3.84 -13.39
N VAL A 88 7.36 2.73 -13.97
CA VAL A 88 8.19 1.51 -14.16
C VAL A 88 9.46 1.85 -14.97
N ARG A 89 9.28 2.63 -16.04
CA ARG A 89 10.29 3.39 -16.80
C ARG A 89 11.39 4.01 -15.93
N GLN A 90 10.94 4.93 -15.08
CA GLN A 90 11.79 5.78 -14.25
C GLN A 90 12.55 4.99 -13.19
N ALA A 91 11.92 3.94 -12.65
CA ALA A 91 12.53 2.99 -11.73
C ALA A 91 13.51 1.99 -12.42
N ARG A 92 13.83 2.19 -13.71
CA ARG A 92 14.81 1.40 -14.48
C ARG A 92 14.39 -0.04 -14.78
N TYR A 93 13.08 -0.32 -14.80
CA TYR A 93 12.55 -1.62 -15.20
C TYR A 93 11.92 -1.57 -16.60
N SER A 94 11.93 -2.71 -17.31
CA SER A 94 11.16 -2.85 -18.55
C SER A 94 9.67 -2.86 -18.26
N ASN A 95 8.85 -2.38 -19.21
CA ASN A 95 7.40 -2.53 -19.12
C ASN A 95 6.93 -3.99 -19.21
N ASP A 96 7.79 -4.89 -19.68
CA ASP A 96 7.54 -6.33 -19.68
C ASP A 96 8.03 -7.02 -18.41
N GLN A 97 8.61 -6.27 -17.46
CA GLN A 97 9.06 -6.79 -16.18
C GLN A 97 7.88 -7.38 -15.41
N LYS A 98 8.06 -8.63 -14.96
CA LYS A 98 7.09 -9.35 -14.14
C LYS A 98 6.99 -8.74 -12.75
N LEU A 99 5.78 -8.77 -12.20
CA LEU A 99 5.52 -8.38 -10.82
C LEU A 99 6.28 -9.29 -9.87
N LEU A 100 6.18 -10.60 -10.09
CA LEU A 100 6.96 -11.59 -9.37
C LEU A 100 8.45 -11.29 -9.52
N ASP A 101 9.13 -11.21 -8.39
CA ASP A 101 10.57 -11.01 -8.32
C ASP A 101 11.20 -12.36 -7.97
N PRO A 102 12.04 -12.94 -8.86
CA PRO A 102 12.63 -14.25 -8.61
C PRO A 102 13.53 -14.28 -7.38
N ASP A 103 14.03 -13.12 -6.94
CA ASP A 103 14.90 -12.97 -5.77
C ASP A 103 14.10 -12.63 -4.48
N ALA A 104 12.77 -12.50 -4.59
CA ALA A 104 11.89 -12.23 -3.45
C ALA A 104 11.26 -13.52 -2.88
N GLY A 105 11.41 -13.72 -1.58
CA GLY A 105 10.84 -14.84 -0.83
C GLY A 105 10.78 -14.55 0.66
N GLN A 106 10.76 -15.59 1.48
CA GLN A 106 10.60 -15.49 2.94
C GLN A 106 11.59 -14.53 3.61
N ASN A 107 12.85 -14.49 3.17
CA ASN A 107 13.89 -13.65 3.79
C ASN A 107 14.08 -12.29 3.11
N SER A 108 13.28 -11.99 2.09
CA SER A 108 13.44 -10.79 1.27
C SER A 108 12.75 -9.59 1.90
N LYS A 109 13.37 -8.42 1.80
CA LYS A 109 12.81 -7.17 2.30
C LYS A 109 11.95 -6.49 1.25
N GLY A 110 10.83 -5.92 1.68
CA GLY A 110 9.91 -5.19 0.82
C GLY A 110 9.14 -6.09 -0.13
N ASN A 111 8.76 -7.29 0.33
CA ASN A 111 7.74 -8.09 -0.34
C ASN A 111 6.44 -7.29 -0.38
N VAL A 112 5.81 -7.26 -1.55
CA VAL A 112 4.58 -6.51 -1.79
C VAL A 112 3.46 -7.48 -2.06
N PHE A 113 2.34 -7.21 -1.40
CA PHE A 113 1.07 -7.85 -1.59
C PHE A 113 0.02 -6.78 -1.87
N VAL A 114 -0.70 -6.91 -2.99
CA VAL A 114 -1.79 -5.99 -3.34
C VAL A 114 -2.99 -6.76 -3.86
N CYS A 115 -4.20 -6.30 -3.53
CA CYS A 115 -5.44 -6.95 -3.92
C CYS A 115 -6.16 -6.23 -5.06
N SER A 116 -6.84 -7.01 -5.90
CA SER A 116 -7.88 -6.61 -6.83
C SER A 116 -9.06 -7.57 -6.71
N MET A 117 -10.11 -7.39 -7.50
CA MET A 117 -11.16 -8.38 -7.68
C MET A 117 -11.35 -8.69 -9.15
N THR A 118 -11.84 -9.88 -9.45
CA THR A 118 -12.34 -10.19 -10.80
C THR A 118 -13.80 -9.76 -10.90
N ARG A 119 -14.26 -9.29 -12.07
CA ARG A 119 -15.68 -8.92 -12.24
C ARG A 119 -16.64 -10.11 -12.07
N ILE A 120 -16.15 -11.34 -12.20
CA ILE A 120 -16.94 -12.57 -12.05
C ILE A 120 -16.99 -13.09 -10.61
N ASN A 121 -16.06 -12.68 -9.76
CA ASN A 121 -16.00 -13.06 -8.35
C ASN A 121 -15.58 -11.85 -7.51
N LEU A 122 -16.57 -11.15 -6.98
CA LEU A 122 -16.40 -9.99 -6.10
C LEU A 122 -16.36 -10.39 -4.61
N HIS A 123 -16.53 -11.67 -4.28
CA HIS A 123 -16.55 -12.16 -2.89
C HIS A 123 -15.17 -12.60 -2.39
N SER A 124 -14.20 -12.74 -3.29
CA SER A 124 -12.84 -13.14 -2.94
C SER A 124 -11.83 -12.25 -3.67
N PRO A 125 -10.84 -11.68 -2.96
CA PRO A 125 -9.85 -10.82 -3.59
C PRO A 125 -8.87 -11.67 -4.40
N GLN A 126 -8.52 -11.20 -5.60
CA GLN A 126 -7.33 -11.67 -6.28
C GLN A 126 -6.12 -10.92 -5.75
N CYS A 127 -5.22 -11.65 -5.13
CA CYS A 127 -3.96 -11.12 -4.65
C CYS A 127 -2.88 -11.21 -5.72
N PHE A 128 -2.10 -10.14 -5.83
CA PHE A 128 -0.89 -10.04 -6.64
C PHE A 128 0.31 -9.89 -5.71
N ARG A 129 1.34 -10.67 -5.99
CA ARG A 129 2.48 -10.88 -5.09
C ARG A 129 3.79 -10.64 -5.80
N THR A 130 4.78 -10.19 -5.05
CA THR A 130 6.16 -10.10 -5.55
C THR A 130 7.03 -11.26 -5.12
N CYS A 131 6.68 -11.97 -4.04
CA CYS A 131 7.47 -13.06 -3.48
C CYS A 131 7.04 -14.44 -3.98
N GLN A 132 8.00 -15.35 -4.04
CA GLN A 132 7.79 -16.77 -4.31
C GLN A 132 7.55 -17.58 -3.02
N GLY A 133 7.19 -18.85 -3.17
CA GLY A 133 7.07 -19.83 -2.08
C GLY A 133 5.68 -20.00 -1.48
N LEU A 134 4.70 -19.21 -1.93
CA LEU A 134 3.32 -19.30 -1.46
C LEU A 134 2.48 -20.32 -2.26
N PRO A 135 1.53 -21.02 -1.60
CA PRO A 135 0.72 -22.05 -2.23
C PRO A 135 -0.16 -21.51 -3.36
N ASN A 136 -0.61 -20.25 -3.26
CA ASN A 136 -1.42 -19.58 -4.27
C ASN A 136 -0.68 -18.37 -4.83
N GLN A 137 0.19 -18.56 -5.82
CA GLN A 137 1.03 -17.47 -6.38
C GLN A 137 0.25 -16.31 -7.01
N GLY A 138 -0.97 -16.55 -7.45
CA GLY A 138 -1.77 -15.55 -8.17
C GLY A 138 -1.33 -15.41 -9.64
N PRO A 139 -1.78 -14.36 -10.34
CA PRO A 139 -1.60 -14.24 -11.78
C PRO A 139 -0.18 -13.84 -12.16
N ASP A 140 0.39 -14.52 -13.15
CA ASP A 140 1.67 -14.13 -13.75
C ASP A 140 1.50 -12.88 -14.63
N CYS A 141 1.73 -11.72 -14.03
CA CYS A 141 1.47 -10.42 -14.64
C CYS A 141 2.68 -9.48 -14.57
N LYS A 142 2.64 -8.43 -15.39
CA LYS A 142 3.63 -7.35 -15.39
C LYS A 142 3.35 -6.38 -14.24
N ILE A 143 4.37 -5.67 -13.79
CA ILE A 143 4.24 -4.69 -12.69
C ILE A 143 3.11 -3.68 -12.98
N TRP A 144 3.06 -3.14 -14.21
CA TRP A 144 2.05 -2.15 -14.57
C TRP A 144 0.63 -2.75 -14.66
N GLU A 145 0.49 -4.05 -14.93
CA GLU A 145 -0.80 -4.73 -15.01
C GLU A 145 -1.42 -4.84 -13.63
N ALA A 146 -0.67 -5.32 -12.64
CA ALA A 146 -1.10 -5.39 -11.24
C ALA A 146 -1.43 -3.99 -10.69
N ALA A 147 -0.57 -3.00 -10.94
CA ALA A 147 -0.80 -1.63 -10.54
C ALA A 147 -2.07 -1.02 -11.18
N CYS A 148 -2.35 -1.32 -12.45
CA CYS A 148 -3.59 -0.88 -13.09
C CYS A 148 -4.81 -1.60 -12.52
N ALA A 149 -4.71 -2.91 -12.26
CA ALA A 149 -5.81 -3.71 -11.70
C ALA A 149 -6.24 -3.21 -10.32
N THR A 150 -5.26 -2.87 -9.48
CA THR A 150 -5.53 -2.35 -8.14
C THR A 150 -6.03 -0.91 -8.16
N ALA A 151 -5.67 -0.11 -9.17
CA ALA A 151 -6.16 1.27 -9.31
C ALA A 151 -7.49 1.40 -10.09
N ALA A 152 -7.99 0.32 -10.69
CA ALA A 152 -9.17 0.33 -11.55
C ALA A 152 -10.49 0.40 -10.75
N ALA A 153 -10.67 1.50 -10.00
CA ALA A 153 -11.88 1.80 -9.23
C ALA A 153 -13.14 1.71 -10.10
N PRO A 154 -14.14 0.89 -9.71
CA PRO A 154 -15.42 0.83 -10.39
C PRO A 154 -16.03 2.22 -10.56
N THR A 155 -16.72 2.47 -11.68
CA THR A 155 -17.23 3.78 -12.15
C THR A 155 -16.17 4.79 -12.60
N PHE A 156 -14.94 4.75 -12.08
CA PHE A 156 -13.85 5.65 -12.48
C PHE A 156 -13.10 5.13 -13.70
N PHE A 157 -12.74 3.85 -13.69
CA PHE A 157 -11.95 3.24 -14.75
C PHE A 157 -12.64 2.01 -15.32
N LYS A 158 -12.34 1.75 -16.60
CA LYS A 158 -12.67 0.45 -17.21
C LYS A 158 -11.77 -0.62 -16.59
N ALA A 159 -12.34 -1.80 -16.35
CA ALA A 159 -11.62 -2.97 -15.89
C ALA A 159 -10.44 -3.32 -16.81
N ILE A 160 -9.38 -3.90 -16.24
CA ILE A 160 -8.20 -4.34 -16.98
C ILE A 160 -8.26 -5.84 -17.22
N LYS A 161 -7.91 -6.27 -18.43
CA LYS A 161 -7.69 -7.67 -18.76
C LYS A 161 -6.22 -8.01 -18.54
N ILE A 162 -5.96 -9.02 -17.72
CA ILE A 162 -4.63 -9.61 -17.55
C ILE A 162 -4.70 -11.02 -18.11
N ALA A 163 -3.75 -11.37 -18.98
CA ALA A 163 -3.70 -12.70 -19.55
C ALA A 163 -3.35 -13.73 -18.45
N GLY A 164 -4.19 -14.74 -18.32
CA GLY A 164 -3.96 -15.91 -17.48
C GLY A 164 -3.63 -17.15 -18.31
N PRO A 165 -3.32 -18.27 -17.64
CA PRO A 165 -3.06 -19.54 -18.29
C PRO A 165 -4.23 -19.98 -19.19
N GLY A 166 -3.91 -20.68 -20.29
CA GLY A 166 -4.93 -21.24 -21.19
C GLY A 166 -5.71 -20.21 -22.01
N GLY A 167 -5.20 -18.98 -22.13
CA GLY A 167 -5.84 -17.91 -22.93
C GLY A 167 -7.02 -17.22 -22.24
N PHE A 168 -7.32 -17.59 -20.99
CA PHE A 168 -8.31 -16.89 -20.18
C PHE A 168 -7.78 -15.51 -19.78
N SER A 169 -8.59 -14.46 -19.91
CA SER A 169 -8.20 -13.08 -19.56
C SER A 169 -9.28 -12.40 -18.72
N PRO A 170 -9.32 -12.67 -17.40
CA PRO A 170 -10.34 -12.11 -16.52
C PRO A 170 -10.24 -10.59 -16.46
N ASP A 171 -11.39 -9.96 -16.31
CA ASP A 171 -11.50 -8.52 -16.08
C ASP A 171 -11.29 -8.23 -14.60
N TYR A 172 -10.25 -7.45 -14.29
CA TYR A 172 -9.91 -7.02 -12.94
C TYR A 172 -10.37 -5.59 -12.66
N VAL A 173 -10.84 -5.38 -11.45
CA VAL A 173 -11.21 -4.08 -10.88
C VAL A 173 -10.56 -3.91 -9.52
N ASP A 174 -10.49 -2.67 -9.05
CA ASP A 174 -10.04 -2.35 -7.70
C ASP A 174 -10.87 -3.09 -6.64
N ALA A 175 -10.20 -3.55 -5.58
CA ALA A 175 -10.82 -4.26 -4.48
C ALA A 175 -11.45 -3.32 -3.41
N GLY A 176 -11.68 -2.05 -3.72
CA GLY A 176 -12.28 -1.07 -2.81
C GLY A 176 -13.71 -1.42 -2.36
N LEU A 177 -14.40 -2.32 -3.05
CA LEU A 177 -15.71 -2.86 -2.70
C LEU A 177 -15.61 -4.05 -1.74
N GLY A 178 -15.24 -3.82 -0.47
CA GLY A 178 -15.26 -4.86 0.58
C GLY A 178 -13.89 -5.36 1.05
N PHE A 179 -12.81 -5.11 0.31
CA PHE A 179 -11.43 -5.40 0.74
C PHE A 179 -10.59 -4.12 0.78
N ASN A 180 -11.18 -3.10 1.40
CA ASN A 180 -10.61 -1.77 1.49
C ASN A 180 -9.64 -1.64 2.70
N ASN A 181 -9.71 -2.55 3.68
CA ASN A 181 -8.72 -2.73 4.74
C ASN A 181 -8.03 -4.11 4.60
N PRO A 182 -6.88 -4.21 3.90
CA PRO A 182 -6.25 -5.49 3.59
C PRO A 182 -5.47 -6.10 4.78
N THR A 183 -5.68 -5.62 6.01
CA THR A 183 -4.78 -5.97 7.14
C THR A 183 -4.87 -7.45 7.49
N LYS A 184 -6.07 -8.03 7.44
CA LYS A 184 -6.24 -9.47 7.67
C LYS A 184 -5.60 -10.28 6.55
N GLU A 185 -5.81 -9.88 5.30
CA GLU A 185 -5.24 -10.52 4.13
C GLU A 185 -3.70 -10.47 4.16
N VAL A 186 -3.14 -9.33 4.57
CA VAL A 186 -1.68 -9.15 4.74
C VAL A 186 -1.14 -10.01 5.88
N ARG A 187 -1.85 -10.09 7.01
CA ARG A 187 -1.47 -10.98 8.11
C ARG A 187 -1.46 -12.44 7.66
N ASP A 188 -2.56 -12.89 7.05
CA ASP A 188 -2.73 -14.28 6.63
C ASP A 188 -1.66 -14.63 5.57
N GLU A 189 -1.36 -13.71 4.66
CA GLU A 189 -0.26 -13.82 3.69
C GLU A 189 1.11 -13.94 4.37
N ALA A 190 1.39 -13.14 5.40
CA ALA A 190 2.63 -13.22 6.15
C ALA A 190 2.77 -14.56 6.89
N LEU A 191 1.67 -15.07 7.46
CA LEU A 191 1.62 -16.38 8.10
C LEU A 191 1.91 -17.52 7.11
N ASP A 192 1.34 -17.44 5.90
CA ASP A 192 1.60 -18.42 4.84
C ASP A 192 3.06 -18.38 4.35
N LEU A 193 3.68 -17.19 4.29
CA LEU A 193 5.05 -17.02 3.83
C LEU A 193 6.09 -17.49 4.86
N ILE A 194 5.84 -17.22 6.15
CA ILE A 194 6.78 -17.49 7.24
C ILE A 194 6.56 -18.90 7.85
N GLY A 195 5.36 -19.44 7.70
CA GLY A 195 4.93 -20.70 8.30
C GLY A 195 4.39 -20.50 9.71
N THR A 196 3.23 -21.11 10.00
CA THR A 196 2.46 -20.97 11.26
C THR A 196 3.26 -21.26 12.53
N LEU A 197 4.30 -22.11 12.45
CA LEU A 197 5.12 -22.54 13.60
C LEU A 197 6.30 -21.59 13.92
N ALA A 198 6.75 -20.77 12.98
CA ALA A 198 7.78 -19.76 13.23
C ALA A 198 7.19 -18.49 13.87
N CYS A 199 5.88 -18.25 13.67
CA CYS A 199 5.19 -17.04 14.12
C CYS A 199 4.78 -17.05 15.60
N SER A 200 5.03 -18.12 16.37
CA SER A 200 4.62 -18.20 17.78
C SER A 200 5.41 -17.33 18.75
N SER A 201 6.49 -16.66 18.31
CA SER A 201 7.11 -15.57 19.07
C SER A 201 6.49 -14.23 18.66
N ALA A 202 5.82 -13.57 19.60
CA ALA A 202 5.17 -12.26 19.39
C ALA A 202 6.11 -11.16 18.84
N SER A 203 7.42 -11.37 18.89
CA SER A 203 8.47 -10.40 18.49
C SER A 203 8.63 -10.18 16.98
N GLU A 204 8.03 -11.00 16.12
CA GLU A 204 8.18 -10.89 14.65
C GLU A 204 6.96 -10.28 13.95
N GLN A 205 5.83 -10.11 14.64
CA GLN A 205 4.54 -9.76 14.04
C GLN A 205 4.16 -8.27 14.16
N ALA A 206 5.08 -7.35 13.87
CA ALA A 206 4.67 -5.95 13.74
C ALA A 206 3.89 -5.73 12.44
N ILE A 207 2.58 -5.52 12.58
CA ILE A 207 1.71 -5.12 11.48
C ILE A 207 1.48 -3.61 11.61
N LEU A 208 2.20 -2.84 10.79
CA LEU A 208 2.07 -1.38 10.73
C LEU A 208 1.01 -0.98 9.70
N VAL A 209 -0.06 -0.32 10.15
CA VAL A 209 -1.15 0.10 9.27
C VAL A 209 -1.49 1.59 9.44
N LEU A 210 -1.57 2.31 8.32
CA LEU A 210 -1.91 3.74 8.26
C LEU A 210 -3.19 3.94 7.42
N HIS A 211 -4.27 4.45 8.01
CA HIS A 211 -5.61 4.55 7.41
C HIS A 211 -6.14 5.99 7.28
N LEU A 212 -7.12 6.18 6.39
CA LEU A 212 -7.83 7.45 6.18
C LEU A 212 -9.36 7.36 5.90
N THR A 213 -10.09 6.25 6.15
CA THR A 213 -11.58 6.25 5.95
C THR A 213 -12.35 5.19 6.77
N THR A 214 -13.67 5.42 6.91
CA THR A 214 -14.67 4.87 7.86
C THR A 214 -15.18 3.44 7.64
N ASP A 215 -15.07 2.85 6.44
CA ASP A 215 -15.56 1.47 6.20
C ASP A 215 -14.52 0.39 6.57
N CYS A 216 -13.46 0.81 7.28
CA CYS A 216 -12.35 -0.02 7.73
C CYS A 216 -12.35 -0.27 9.23
N GLU A 217 -13.28 0.37 9.95
CA GLU A 217 -13.36 0.34 11.42
C GLU A 217 -13.65 -1.09 11.90
N SER A 218 -14.56 -1.85 11.29
CA SER A 218 -14.87 -3.22 11.73
C SER A 218 -13.63 -4.13 11.75
N VAL A 219 -12.87 -4.17 10.64
CA VAL A 219 -11.64 -4.98 10.57
C VAL A 219 -10.60 -4.49 11.56
N ALA A 220 -10.49 -3.18 11.74
CA ALA A 220 -9.54 -2.58 12.66
C ALA A 220 -9.91 -2.82 14.13
N ASP A 221 -11.19 -2.77 14.48
CA ASP A 221 -11.71 -3.04 15.82
C ASP A 221 -11.52 -4.51 16.19
N GLU A 222 -11.71 -5.42 15.23
CA GLU A 222 -11.43 -6.84 15.43
C GLU A 222 -9.95 -7.09 15.71
N LEU A 223 -9.05 -6.49 14.91
CA LEU A 223 -7.60 -6.63 15.12
C LEU A 223 -7.12 -5.93 16.39
N ALA A 224 -7.72 -4.79 16.76
CA ALA A 224 -7.41 -4.11 18.01
C ALA A 224 -7.82 -4.95 19.22
N LYS A 225 -8.93 -5.69 19.14
CA LYS A 225 -9.32 -6.66 20.18
C LYS A 225 -8.37 -7.85 20.24
N GLU A 226 -7.90 -8.31 19.10
CA GLU A 226 -7.02 -9.49 18.99
C GLU A 226 -5.57 -9.19 19.42
N TYR A 227 -5.03 -8.01 19.08
CA TYR A 227 -3.60 -7.69 19.20
C TYR A 227 -3.29 -6.38 19.95
N GLY A 228 -4.30 -5.62 20.39
CA GLY A 228 -4.09 -4.28 20.95
C GLY A 228 -3.34 -4.24 22.28
N SER A 229 -3.23 -5.37 23.00
CA SER A 229 -2.52 -5.45 24.28
C SER A 229 -1.01 -5.58 24.15
N ASP A 230 -0.51 -6.04 23.00
CA ASP A 230 0.84 -6.61 22.91
C ASP A 230 1.85 -5.68 22.22
N ASN A 231 1.47 -4.43 21.92
CA ASN A 231 2.26 -3.50 21.10
C ASN A 231 2.68 -4.10 19.73
N THR A 232 1.87 -5.00 19.17
CA THR A 232 2.12 -5.66 17.87
C THR A 232 1.23 -5.09 16.76
N TYR A 233 0.13 -4.44 17.13
CA TYR A 233 -0.78 -3.75 16.21
C TYR A 233 -0.77 -2.25 16.44
N PHE A 234 -0.38 -1.50 15.41
CA PHE A 234 -0.40 -0.04 15.43
C PHE A 234 -1.29 0.48 14.31
N ARG A 235 -2.22 1.36 14.69
CA ARG A 235 -3.18 1.96 13.78
C ARG A 235 -3.05 3.47 13.80
N PHE A 236 -2.62 4.03 12.68
CA PHE A 236 -2.56 5.47 12.49
C PHE A 236 -3.74 5.90 11.61
N ASN A 237 -4.59 6.81 12.07
CA ASN A 237 -5.76 7.26 11.31
C ASN A 237 -5.99 8.76 11.48
N VAL A 238 -6.05 9.50 10.37
CA VAL A 238 -6.38 10.94 10.43
C VAL A 238 -7.90 11.07 10.52
N LEU A 239 -8.39 11.17 11.76
CA LEU A 239 -9.84 11.19 12.07
C LEU A 239 -10.58 12.40 11.48
N HIS A 240 -9.90 13.52 11.24
CA HIS A 240 -10.55 14.76 10.80
C HIS A 240 -9.80 15.43 9.64
N GLY A 241 -10.53 15.81 8.59
CA GLY A 241 -10.03 16.69 7.51
C GLY A 241 -9.94 16.10 6.11
N ALA A 242 -10.10 14.77 5.97
CA ALA A 242 -10.25 14.08 4.68
C ALA A 242 -11.73 13.75 4.34
N GLU A 243 -12.65 13.98 5.27
CA GLU A 243 -14.09 13.79 5.07
C GLU A 243 -14.59 14.65 3.90
N GLY A 244 -15.29 14.02 2.96
CA GLY A 244 -15.85 14.70 1.78
C GLY A 244 -14.87 15.00 0.65
N VAL A 245 -13.65 14.43 0.66
CA VAL A 245 -12.74 14.44 -0.49
C VAL A 245 -13.00 13.21 -1.35
N SER A 246 -13.50 13.41 -2.57
CA SER A 246 -13.72 12.31 -3.52
C SER A 246 -12.40 11.85 -4.16
N LEU A 247 -12.38 10.61 -4.66
CA LEU A 247 -11.19 9.99 -5.28
C LEU A 247 -10.62 10.79 -6.46
N ASP A 248 -11.46 11.49 -7.23
CA ASP A 248 -10.99 12.35 -8.34
C ASP A 248 -10.67 13.80 -7.93
N GLU A 249 -10.84 14.17 -6.67
CA GLU A 249 -10.55 15.51 -6.18
C GLU A 249 -9.07 15.67 -5.77
N TRP A 250 -8.16 15.25 -6.64
CA TRP A 250 -6.71 15.30 -6.41
C TRP A 250 -6.20 16.70 -6.02
N LYS A 251 -6.88 17.77 -6.45
CA LYS A 251 -6.54 19.15 -6.08
C LYS A 251 -6.72 19.44 -4.59
N LYS A 252 -7.54 18.65 -3.88
CA LYS A 252 -7.71 18.71 -2.43
C LYS A 252 -6.64 17.92 -1.68
N MET A 253 -5.69 17.28 -2.37
CA MET A 253 -4.58 16.54 -1.74
C MET A 253 -3.73 17.45 -0.84
N SER A 254 -3.54 18.73 -1.19
CA SER A 254 -2.85 19.69 -0.31
C SER A 254 -3.53 19.85 1.04
N LYS A 255 -4.87 19.85 1.07
CA LYS A 255 -5.67 19.87 2.30
C LYS A 255 -5.49 18.57 3.10
N VAL A 256 -5.55 17.41 2.42
CA VAL A 256 -5.32 16.10 3.05
C VAL A 256 -3.92 16.03 3.67
N MET A 257 -2.89 16.48 2.94
CA MET A 257 -1.50 16.54 3.42
C MET A 257 -1.33 17.47 4.62
N ALA A 258 -2.02 18.61 4.65
CA ALA A 258 -2.00 19.51 5.80
C ALA A 258 -2.60 18.85 7.06
N HIS A 259 -3.75 18.18 6.92
CA HIS A 259 -4.35 17.43 8.03
C HIS A 259 -3.50 16.25 8.48
N MET A 260 -2.91 15.50 7.54
CA MET A 260 -1.97 14.42 7.85
C MET A 260 -0.74 14.94 8.58
N SER A 261 -0.14 16.04 8.12
CA SER A 261 1.01 16.64 8.80
C SER A 261 0.68 17.10 10.22
N SER A 262 -0.50 17.70 10.42
CA SER A 262 -0.97 18.08 11.76
C SER A 262 -1.19 16.86 12.65
N TYR A 263 -1.76 15.79 12.11
CA TYR A 263 -2.00 14.53 12.82
C TYR A 263 -0.67 13.89 13.28
N LEU A 264 0.29 13.74 12.36
CA LEU A 264 1.60 13.13 12.65
C LEU A 264 2.42 13.93 13.68
N ARG A 265 2.20 15.26 13.76
CA ARG A 265 2.81 16.14 14.76
C ARG A 265 2.10 16.11 16.12
N GLY A 266 0.97 15.43 16.23
CA GLY A 266 0.28 15.24 17.51
C GLY A 266 1.18 14.50 18.51
N PRO A 267 1.26 14.93 19.78
CA PRO A 267 2.18 14.35 20.75
C PRO A 267 1.92 12.87 21.02
N GLU A 268 0.65 12.45 21.05
CA GLU A 268 0.26 11.04 21.19
C GLU A 268 0.72 10.21 19.98
N VAL A 269 0.41 10.68 18.77
CA VAL A 269 0.77 10.02 17.51
C VAL A 269 2.28 9.91 17.35
N SER A 270 3.02 10.98 17.63
CA SER A 270 4.48 10.99 17.60
C SER A 270 5.07 9.95 18.56
N ARG A 271 4.50 9.81 19.77
CA ARG A 271 4.95 8.81 20.74
C ARG A 271 4.67 7.38 20.26
N GLU A 272 3.51 7.14 19.65
CA GLU A 272 3.21 5.82 19.07
C GLU A 272 4.12 5.51 17.88
N ILE A 273 4.47 6.51 17.06
CA ILE A 273 5.50 6.36 16.02
C ILE A 273 6.85 5.99 16.62
N ASP A 274 7.30 6.67 17.68
CA ASP A 274 8.57 6.36 18.33
C ASP A 274 8.59 4.93 18.91
N ARG A 275 7.45 4.45 19.43
CA ARG A 275 7.28 3.06 19.87
C ARG A 275 7.44 2.07 18.72
N VAL A 276 6.79 2.35 17.58
CA VAL A 276 6.96 1.55 16.36
C VAL A 276 8.43 1.53 15.97
N VAL A 277 9.08 2.68 15.79
CA VAL A 277 10.49 2.77 15.39
C VAL A 277 11.37 1.97 16.35
N THR A 278 11.15 2.11 17.66
CA THR A 278 11.90 1.37 18.69
C THR A 278 11.73 -0.14 18.52
N TYR A 279 10.49 -0.60 18.38
CA TYR A 279 10.18 -2.01 18.16
C TYR A 279 10.88 -2.54 16.91
N LEU A 280 10.71 -1.88 15.76
CA LEU A 280 11.24 -2.31 14.48
C LEU A 280 12.78 -2.31 14.46
N CYS A 281 13.40 -1.34 15.13
CA CYS A 281 14.86 -1.29 15.29
C CYS A 281 15.39 -2.38 16.22
N SER A 282 14.62 -2.77 17.25
CA SER A 282 15.01 -3.82 18.19
C SER A 282 14.89 -5.24 17.61
N SER A 283 13.98 -5.44 16.64
CA SER A 283 13.77 -6.72 15.95
C SER A 283 14.74 -6.94 14.77
N LEU A 284 15.64 -6.01 14.48
CA LEU A 284 16.70 -6.18 13.48
C LEU A 284 17.81 -7.10 14.04
N PRO A 285 18.30 -8.09 13.28
CA PRO A 285 19.47 -8.86 13.70
C PRO A 285 20.65 -7.90 13.91
N GLN A 286 21.28 -7.94 15.09
CA GLN A 286 22.52 -7.21 15.30
C GLN A 286 23.59 -7.80 14.36
N THR A 287 23.91 -7.08 13.29
CA THR A 287 25.03 -7.40 12.43
C THR A 287 26.31 -7.31 13.26
N LYS A 288 26.92 -8.47 13.53
CA LYS A 288 28.32 -8.56 13.97
C LYS A 288 29.26 -8.26 12.81
#